data_AF-A0A7H0VEE6-F1
#
_entry.id   AF-A0A7H0VEE6-F1
#
_cell.length_a   1.000
_cell.length_b   1.000
_cell.length_c   1.000
_cell.angle_alpha   90.00
_cell.angle_beta   90.00
_cell.angle_gamma   90.00
#
_symmetry.space_group_name_H-M   'P 1'
#
loop_
_entity.id
_entity.type
_entity.pdbx_description
1 polymer ?
#
loop_
_entity_poly.entity_id
_entity_poly.type
_entity_poly.pdbx_seq_one_letter_code
_entity_poly.pdbx_strand_id
1 'polypeptide(L)'
;MGWFFPIIALFIAFIWIRYFRDIDIFEREKWGPMVLSFFLGACSVALVFWISPLLGKALGIKLSGNWLDDFLFIFIQVAGLEELAKVLAFGLSFLLMRKQFNEPLDYLIYCSLSALGFSAFENILYFNSAGASIIVARGILSTVGHMFNTALFAYGIILFRFRYNKSRPALILLFFILAALAHTFYNFPLMHQGMRIYGYLLTLIYFLSTISIYAAILNNALNQSPFFSYQKVIDSTTVSSRLLTSYILLFFIQLGLMYWEDRDLGYSLMRFKEDMITTGFVVLVSSVRLSRFLLIKGRWHPLRLELPFSFGHTGLGSSILSHRFRIKGDAYNAVYLHRYWHQWVWIRPVPGQEEFPLENARAYIESKHFIQGDLAVYKVQVEQEGSLQYFGIAPKLRGSQFIGDEKFPIAALFEWPDTLDEPAVLAKTKAKKLKLLGWVALIPSPESDSLLES
;
A
#
# COMPACT_ATOMS: atom_id res chain seq x y z
N MET A 1 -8.22 24.85 -23.29
CA MET A 1 -8.43 24.03 -22.07
C MET A 1 -7.43 22.89 -21.97
N GLY A 2 -7.12 22.21 -23.08
CA GLY A 2 -6.20 21.07 -23.12
C GLY A 2 -4.77 21.29 -22.59
N TRP A 3 -4.33 22.54 -22.34
CA TRP A 3 -3.03 22.82 -21.71
C TRP A 3 -2.99 22.50 -20.19
N PHE A 4 -4.14 22.52 -19.49
CA PHE A 4 -4.19 22.22 -18.05
C PHE A 4 -4.16 20.70 -17.77
N PHE A 5 -4.75 19.89 -18.65
CA PHE A 5 -4.84 18.44 -18.46
C PHE A 5 -3.49 17.72 -18.38
N PRO A 6 -2.46 18.06 -19.18
CA PRO A 6 -1.11 17.56 -18.98
C PRO A 6 -0.53 17.88 -17.60
N ILE A 7 -0.74 19.09 -17.10
CA ILE A 7 -0.24 19.50 -15.78
C ILE A 7 -0.91 18.67 -14.68
N ILE A 8 -2.22 18.42 -14.81
CA ILE A 8 -2.99 17.62 -13.85
C ILE A 8 -2.59 16.14 -13.90
N ALA A 9 -2.40 15.58 -15.09
CA ALA A 9 -1.91 14.22 -15.26
C ALA A 9 -0.50 14.05 -14.66
N LEU A 10 0.39 15.04 -14.84
CA LEU A 10 1.70 15.06 -14.20
C LEU A 10 1.62 15.23 -12.68
N PHE A 11 0.66 16.00 -12.17
CA PHE A 11 0.41 16.10 -10.73
C PHE A 11 -0.05 14.76 -10.14
N ILE A 12 -0.96 14.04 -10.81
CA ILE A 12 -1.37 12.68 -10.42
C ILE A 12 -0.16 11.73 -10.44
N ALA A 13 0.68 11.79 -11.48
CA ALA A 13 1.90 10.99 -11.54
C ALA A 13 2.85 11.33 -10.39
N PHE A 14 3.02 12.61 -10.07
CA PHE A 14 3.88 13.05 -8.98
C PHE A 14 3.44 12.51 -7.61
N ILE A 15 2.12 12.43 -7.35
CA ILE A 15 1.57 11.81 -6.13
C ILE A 15 2.12 10.39 -5.96
N TRP A 16 2.07 9.59 -7.03
CA TRP A 16 2.46 8.18 -7.00
C TRP A 16 3.98 7.98 -7.03
N ILE A 17 4.74 8.80 -7.76
CA ILE A 17 6.21 8.81 -7.71
C ILE A 17 6.67 9.09 -6.27
N ARG A 18 6.08 10.09 -5.62
CA ARG A 18 6.39 10.42 -4.22
C ARG A 18 6.02 9.28 -3.28
N TYR A 19 4.86 8.65 -3.49
CA TYR A 19 4.46 7.47 -2.71
C TYR A 19 5.51 6.35 -2.77
N PHE A 20 6.02 6.01 -3.95
CA PHE A 20 7.06 4.98 -4.07
C PHE A 20 8.32 5.33 -3.28
N ARG A 21 8.76 6.60 -3.31
CA ARG A 21 9.90 7.06 -2.49
C ARG A 21 9.62 7.01 -0.99
N ASP A 22 8.37 7.17 -0.59
CA ASP A 22 7.98 7.17 0.82
C ASP A 22 7.93 5.74 1.40
N ILE A 23 7.58 4.73 0.59
CA ILE A 23 7.55 3.32 1.00
C ILE A 23 8.89 2.61 0.80
N ASP A 24 9.74 3.11 -0.09
CA ASP A 24 11.09 2.64 -0.28
C ASP A 24 11.99 3.13 0.87
N ILE A 25 12.07 2.30 1.91
CA ILE A 25 12.80 2.62 3.14
C ILE A 25 14.23 2.07 3.12
N PHE A 26 14.48 0.99 2.39
CA PHE A 26 15.74 0.26 2.50
C PHE A 26 16.82 0.84 1.59
N GLU A 27 16.50 1.11 0.32
CA GLU A 27 17.43 1.62 -0.69
C GLU A 27 16.74 2.65 -1.59
N ARG A 28 16.57 3.87 -1.06
CA ARG A 28 15.78 4.92 -1.72
C ARG A 28 16.21 5.22 -3.16
N GLU A 29 15.29 4.97 -4.08
CA GLU A 29 15.45 5.25 -5.49
C GLU A 29 15.71 6.73 -5.81
N LYS A 30 16.57 6.95 -6.81
CA LYS A 30 16.92 8.30 -7.29
C LYS A 30 15.86 8.83 -8.25
N TRP A 31 15.65 10.15 -8.23
CA TRP A 31 14.64 10.79 -9.09
C TRP A 31 14.88 10.55 -10.59
N GLY A 32 16.13 10.64 -11.05
CA GLY A 32 16.46 10.51 -12.48
C GLY A 32 15.97 9.18 -13.09
N PRO A 33 16.37 8.02 -12.55
CA PRO A 33 15.87 6.73 -12.98
C PRO A 33 14.34 6.58 -12.96
N MET A 34 13.70 7.07 -11.89
CA MET A 34 12.23 7.03 -11.78
C MET A 34 11.55 7.82 -12.91
N VAL A 35 12.04 9.03 -13.18
CA VAL A 35 11.53 9.90 -14.25
C VAL A 35 11.77 9.28 -15.63
N LEU A 36 12.93 8.66 -15.85
CA LEU A 36 13.22 7.97 -17.11
C LEU A 36 12.22 6.83 -17.35
N SER A 37 11.96 6.00 -16.35
CA SER A 37 11.02 4.88 -16.48
C SER A 37 9.59 5.35 -16.72
N PHE A 38 9.16 6.41 -16.02
CA PHE A 38 7.90 7.09 -16.28
C PHE A 38 7.81 7.58 -17.73
N PHE A 39 8.86 8.24 -18.24
CA PHE A 39 8.86 8.77 -19.61
C PHE A 39 8.80 7.65 -20.65
N LEU A 40 9.57 6.57 -20.48
CA LEU A 40 9.50 5.39 -21.35
C LEU A 40 8.10 4.78 -21.37
N GLY A 41 7.44 4.73 -20.21
CA GLY A 41 6.05 4.34 -20.06
C GLY A 41 5.10 5.21 -20.87
N ALA A 42 5.22 6.54 -20.77
CA ALA A 42 4.41 7.48 -21.55
C ALA A 42 4.61 7.32 -23.05
N CYS A 43 5.86 7.13 -23.51
CA CYS A 43 6.17 6.88 -24.92
C CYS A 43 5.58 5.55 -25.42
N SER A 44 5.36 4.56 -24.55
CA SER A 44 4.82 3.26 -24.96
C SER A 44 3.37 3.31 -25.45
N VAL A 45 2.62 4.38 -25.18
CA VAL A 45 1.28 4.60 -25.76
C VAL A 45 1.35 4.68 -27.28
N ALA A 46 2.43 5.23 -27.84
CA ALA A 46 2.62 5.25 -29.29
C ALA A 46 2.62 3.84 -29.89
N LEU A 47 3.20 2.85 -29.20
CA LEU A 47 3.19 1.46 -29.64
C LEU A 47 1.75 0.94 -29.80
N VAL A 48 0.86 1.28 -28.86
CA VAL A 48 -0.55 0.87 -28.90
C VAL A 48 -1.27 1.52 -30.07
N PHE A 49 -1.08 2.82 -30.31
CA PHE A 49 -1.69 3.51 -31.45
C PHE A 49 -1.27 2.94 -32.80
N TRP A 50 -0.01 2.53 -32.93
CA TRP A 50 0.49 1.95 -34.17
C TRP A 50 0.02 0.52 -34.39
N ILE A 51 0.01 -0.32 -33.33
CA ILE A 51 -0.30 -1.74 -33.45
C ILE A 51 -1.81 -2.03 -33.44
N SER A 52 -2.60 -1.29 -32.65
CA SER A 52 -4.02 -1.56 -32.44
C SER A 52 -4.83 -1.66 -33.75
N PRO A 53 -4.69 -0.72 -34.72
CA PRO A 53 -5.41 -0.82 -36.00
C PRO A 53 -5.00 -2.02 -36.85
N LEU A 54 -3.72 -2.42 -36.81
CA LEU A 54 -3.21 -3.58 -37.53
C LEU A 54 -3.77 -4.87 -36.94
N LEU A 55 -3.75 -4.97 -35.61
CA LEU A 55 -4.27 -6.11 -34.87
C LEU A 55 -5.78 -6.26 -35.07
N GLY A 56 -6.53 -5.16 -35.05
CA GLY A 56 -7.97 -5.15 -35.33
C GLY A 56 -8.31 -5.61 -36.75
N LYS A 57 -7.52 -5.22 -37.75
CA LYS A 57 -7.67 -5.70 -39.13
C LYS A 57 -7.34 -7.19 -39.27
N ALA A 58 -6.30 -7.66 -38.60
CA ALA A 58 -5.83 -9.05 -38.70
C ALA A 58 -6.77 -10.04 -38.00
N LEU A 59 -7.27 -9.68 -36.80
CA LEU A 59 -8.11 -10.58 -36.00
C LEU A 59 -9.60 -10.47 -36.33
N GLY A 60 -10.06 -9.33 -36.85
CA GLY A 60 -11.48 -9.08 -37.15
C GLY A 60 -12.40 -9.01 -35.93
N ILE A 61 -11.88 -9.19 -34.72
CA ILE A 61 -12.65 -9.13 -33.46
C ILE A 61 -13.00 -7.67 -33.18
N LYS A 62 -14.27 -7.40 -32.88
CA LYS A 62 -14.81 -6.08 -32.55
C LYS A 62 -15.84 -6.24 -31.45
N LEU A 63 -16.17 -5.12 -30.80
CA LEU A 63 -17.32 -5.09 -29.90
C LEU A 63 -18.59 -5.39 -30.70
N SER A 64 -19.25 -6.50 -30.38
CA SER A 64 -20.48 -6.98 -31.03
C SER A 64 -21.66 -7.03 -30.06
N GLY A 65 -21.40 -6.88 -28.76
CA GLY A 65 -22.38 -7.13 -27.70
C GLY A 65 -22.49 -8.62 -27.33
N ASN A 66 -21.83 -9.52 -28.07
CA ASN A 66 -21.63 -10.89 -27.62
C ASN A 66 -20.58 -10.91 -26.52
N TRP A 67 -20.85 -11.67 -25.44
CA TRP A 67 -19.95 -11.76 -24.28
C TRP A 67 -18.54 -12.23 -24.64
N LEU A 68 -18.41 -13.25 -25.48
CA LEU A 68 -17.10 -13.83 -25.83
C LEU A 68 -16.33 -12.89 -26.77
N ASP A 69 -17.00 -12.33 -27.78
CA ASP A 69 -16.36 -11.40 -28.72
C ASP A 69 -15.85 -10.14 -28.01
N ASP A 70 -16.69 -9.55 -27.15
CA ASP A 70 -16.33 -8.37 -26.37
C ASP A 70 -15.18 -8.71 -25.39
N PHE A 71 -15.19 -9.89 -24.78
CA PHE A 71 -14.12 -10.32 -23.88
C PHE A 71 -12.80 -10.48 -24.63
N LEU A 72 -12.81 -11.18 -25.77
CA LEU A 72 -11.61 -11.39 -26.58
C LEU A 72 -11.09 -10.08 -27.18
N PHE A 73 -11.98 -9.18 -27.60
CA PHE A 73 -11.61 -7.85 -28.06
C PHE A 73 -10.87 -7.09 -26.97
N ILE A 74 -11.47 -7.00 -25.77
CA ILE A 74 -10.88 -6.26 -24.65
C ILE A 74 -9.59 -6.94 -24.18
N PHE A 75 -9.57 -8.27 -24.05
CA PHE A 75 -8.40 -9.02 -23.57
C PHE A 75 -7.21 -8.92 -24.51
N ILE A 76 -7.41 -9.07 -25.82
CA ILE A 76 -6.31 -9.14 -26.78
C ILE A 76 -5.94 -7.75 -27.31
N GLN A 77 -6.92 -6.99 -27.82
CA GLN A 77 -6.66 -5.76 -28.56
C GLN A 77 -6.52 -4.52 -27.68
N VAL A 78 -7.12 -4.54 -26.49
CA VAL A 78 -7.08 -3.42 -25.55
C VAL A 78 -6.09 -3.75 -24.42
N ALA A 79 -6.52 -4.51 -23.41
CA ALA A 79 -5.75 -4.83 -22.23
C ALA A 79 -4.40 -5.51 -22.54
N GLY A 80 -4.41 -6.58 -23.34
CA GLY A 80 -3.19 -7.34 -23.66
C GLY A 80 -2.15 -6.51 -24.40
N LEU A 81 -2.58 -5.74 -25.40
CA LEU A 81 -1.69 -4.86 -26.16
C LEU A 81 -1.12 -3.73 -25.29
N GLU A 82 -1.94 -3.12 -24.44
CA GLU A 82 -1.46 -2.07 -23.56
C GLU A 82 -0.53 -2.59 -22.47
N GLU A 83 -0.82 -3.73 -21.85
CA GLU A 83 0.08 -4.34 -20.87
C GLU A 83 1.40 -4.77 -21.51
N LEU A 84 1.36 -5.27 -22.75
CA LEU A 84 2.57 -5.56 -23.51
C LEU A 84 3.42 -4.30 -23.72
N ALA A 85 2.80 -3.19 -24.13
CA ALA A 85 3.51 -1.92 -24.33
C ALA A 85 4.20 -1.42 -23.04
N LYS A 86 3.49 -1.46 -21.91
CA LYS A 86 4.02 -1.07 -20.59
C LYS A 86 5.17 -1.98 -20.14
N VAL A 87 5.03 -3.30 -20.35
CA VAL A 87 6.07 -4.29 -20.03
C VAL A 87 7.31 -4.11 -20.91
N LEU A 88 7.14 -3.76 -22.19
CA LEU A 88 8.28 -3.44 -23.07
C LEU A 88 9.02 -2.18 -22.61
N ALA A 89 8.29 -1.13 -22.22
CA ALA A 89 8.90 0.08 -21.63
C ALA A 89 9.61 -0.20 -20.29
N PHE A 90 9.04 -1.07 -19.46
CA PHE A 90 9.72 -1.58 -18.26
C PHE A 90 10.98 -2.38 -18.63
N GLY A 91 10.91 -3.25 -19.63
CA GLY A 91 12.06 -4.01 -20.13
C GLY A 91 13.18 -3.09 -20.61
N LEU A 92 12.86 -2.01 -21.33
CA LEU A 92 13.82 -0.99 -21.73
C LEU A 92 14.41 -0.26 -20.52
N SER A 93 13.58 0.10 -19.53
CA SER A 93 14.05 0.67 -18.25
C SER A 93 15.04 -0.27 -17.56
N PHE A 94 14.73 -1.57 -17.51
CA PHE A 94 15.60 -2.60 -16.96
C PHE A 94 16.93 -2.69 -17.70
N LEU A 95 16.92 -2.65 -19.04
CA LEU A 95 18.14 -2.70 -19.84
C LEU A 95 19.05 -1.47 -19.62
N LEU A 96 18.47 -0.28 -19.55
CA LEU A 96 19.21 0.97 -19.39
C LEU A 96 19.73 1.18 -17.96
N MET A 97 19.03 0.64 -16.96
CA MET A 97 19.27 0.93 -15.54
C MET A 97 19.45 -0.33 -14.68
N ARG A 98 20.05 -1.40 -15.22
CA ARG A 98 20.21 -2.71 -14.55
C ARG A 98 20.71 -2.63 -13.10
N LYS A 99 21.59 -1.67 -12.79
CA LYS A 99 22.17 -1.49 -11.45
C LYS A 99 21.15 -1.03 -10.40
N GLN A 100 20.02 -0.45 -10.82
CA GLN A 100 18.92 -0.06 -9.92
C GLN A 100 18.03 -1.24 -9.52
N PHE A 101 18.22 -2.44 -10.09
CA PHE A 101 17.40 -3.61 -9.76
C PHE A 101 18.16 -4.53 -8.81
N ASN A 102 18.30 -4.08 -7.57
CA ASN A 102 19.10 -4.73 -6.54
C ASN A 102 18.23 -5.37 -5.43
N GLU A 103 16.96 -4.99 -5.30
CA GLU A 103 15.98 -5.58 -4.41
C GLU A 103 14.62 -5.85 -5.11
N PRO A 104 13.75 -6.68 -4.51
CA PRO A 104 12.46 -7.02 -5.12
C PRO A 104 11.54 -5.82 -5.34
N LEU A 105 11.61 -4.79 -4.50
CA LEU A 105 10.72 -3.63 -4.57
C LEU A 105 10.99 -2.81 -5.84
N ASP A 106 12.24 -2.70 -6.29
CA ASP A 106 12.64 -1.95 -7.50
C ASP A 106 11.89 -2.45 -8.73
N TYR A 107 11.76 -3.77 -8.87
CA TYR A 107 10.98 -4.38 -9.96
C TYR A 107 9.53 -3.89 -9.95
N LEU A 108 8.91 -3.77 -8.77
CA LEU A 108 7.56 -3.22 -8.65
C LEU A 108 7.53 -1.72 -8.91
N ILE A 109 8.49 -0.95 -8.39
CA ILE A 109 8.55 0.51 -8.56
C ILE A 109 8.69 0.84 -10.05
N TYR A 110 9.74 0.37 -10.72
CA TYR A 110 9.99 0.70 -12.13
C TYR A 110 8.90 0.17 -13.07
N CYS A 111 8.32 -1.01 -12.78
CA CYS A 111 7.21 -1.53 -13.57
C CYS A 111 5.94 -0.67 -13.37
N SER A 112 5.66 -0.25 -12.13
CA SER A 112 4.56 0.66 -11.83
C SER A 112 4.79 2.05 -12.42
N LEU A 113 6.03 2.54 -12.48
CA LEU A 113 6.38 3.84 -13.09
C LEU A 113 6.18 3.82 -14.61
N SER A 114 6.54 2.73 -15.29
CA SER A 114 6.20 2.53 -16.71
C SER A 114 4.68 2.60 -16.92
N ALA A 115 3.91 1.90 -16.08
CA ALA A 115 2.45 1.93 -16.15
C ALA A 115 1.85 3.31 -15.81
N LEU A 116 2.46 4.03 -14.87
CA LEU A 116 2.08 5.39 -14.47
C LEU A 116 2.30 6.39 -15.59
N GLY A 117 3.42 6.26 -16.32
CA GLY A 117 3.70 7.03 -17.54
C GLY A 117 2.65 6.83 -18.61
N PHE A 118 2.33 5.55 -18.89
CA PHE A 118 1.26 5.19 -19.83
C PHE A 118 -0.07 5.81 -19.40
N SER A 119 -0.46 5.62 -18.14
CA SER A 119 -1.71 6.14 -17.58
C SER A 119 -1.76 7.67 -17.61
N ALA A 120 -0.66 8.38 -17.37
CA ALA A 120 -0.63 9.84 -17.43
C ALA A 120 -0.94 10.33 -18.84
N PHE A 121 -0.32 9.73 -19.87
CA PHE A 121 -0.61 10.09 -21.26
C PHE A 121 -2.05 9.73 -21.63
N GLU A 122 -2.53 8.55 -21.26
CA GLU A 122 -3.91 8.13 -21.51
C GLU A 122 -4.93 9.08 -20.83
N ASN A 123 -4.68 9.45 -19.58
CA ASN A 123 -5.51 10.39 -18.84
C ASN A 123 -5.60 11.75 -19.52
N ILE A 124 -4.53 12.26 -20.13
CA ILE A 124 -4.58 13.50 -20.93
C ILE A 124 -5.61 13.38 -22.05
N LEU A 125 -5.65 12.25 -22.75
CA LEU A 125 -6.61 12.02 -23.83
C LEU A 125 -8.05 11.96 -23.31
N TYR A 126 -8.27 11.25 -22.20
CA TYR A 126 -9.59 11.14 -21.59
C TYR A 126 -10.08 12.46 -20.99
N PHE A 127 -9.21 13.25 -20.37
CA PHE A 127 -9.57 14.57 -19.85
C PHE A 127 -9.94 15.51 -21.00
N ASN A 128 -9.20 15.46 -22.12
CA ASN A 128 -9.55 16.24 -23.31
C ASN A 128 -10.89 15.86 -23.93
N SER A 129 -11.30 14.59 -23.84
CA SER A 129 -12.55 14.12 -24.45
C SER A 129 -13.78 14.21 -23.53
N ALA A 130 -13.62 13.97 -22.24
CA ALA A 130 -14.73 13.91 -21.27
C ALA A 130 -14.74 15.07 -20.25
N GLY A 131 -13.76 15.97 -20.28
CA GLY A 131 -13.67 17.14 -19.42
C GLY A 131 -13.15 16.86 -18.01
N ALA A 132 -13.27 17.86 -17.14
CA ALA A 132 -12.74 17.84 -15.78
C ALA A 132 -13.47 16.85 -14.86
N SER A 133 -14.74 16.52 -15.14
CA SER A 133 -15.61 15.70 -14.28
C SER A 133 -15.09 14.29 -13.96
N ILE A 134 -14.07 13.81 -14.67
CA ILE A 134 -13.50 12.46 -14.50
C ILE A 134 -12.10 12.46 -13.85
N ILE A 135 -11.52 13.63 -13.56
CA ILE A 135 -10.11 13.78 -13.16
C ILE A 135 -9.77 12.91 -11.94
N VAL A 136 -10.54 13.04 -10.86
CA VAL A 136 -10.25 12.35 -9.61
C VAL A 136 -10.56 10.87 -9.73
N ALA A 137 -11.68 10.51 -10.34
CA ALA A 137 -12.06 9.11 -10.59
C ALA A 137 -10.98 8.37 -11.38
N ARG A 138 -10.48 8.95 -12.48
CA ARG A 138 -9.39 8.33 -13.25
C ARG A 138 -8.06 8.37 -12.50
N GLY A 139 -7.76 9.46 -11.79
CA GLY A 139 -6.52 9.63 -11.05
C GLY A 139 -6.31 8.59 -9.94
N ILE A 140 -7.39 8.04 -9.36
CA ILE A 140 -7.31 6.93 -8.40
C ILE A 140 -7.64 5.57 -9.04
N LEU A 141 -8.83 5.40 -9.66
CA LEU A 141 -9.27 4.08 -10.13
C LEU A 141 -8.45 3.57 -11.32
N SER A 142 -8.34 4.38 -12.38
CA SER A 142 -7.60 4.00 -13.59
C SER A 142 -6.10 3.98 -13.33
N THR A 143 -5.54 5.07 -12.79
CA THR A 143 -4.09 5.17 -12.61
C THR A 143 -3.52 4.12 -11.66
N VAL A 144 -4.17 3.86 -10.52
CA VAL A 144 -3.71 2.77 -9.63
C VAL A 144 -4.02 1.40 -10.23
N GLY A 145 -5.12 1.27 -10.98
CA GLY A 145 -5.42 0.08 -11.76
C GLY A 145 -4.29 -0.29 -12.72
N HIS A 146 -3.79 0.65 -13.52
CA HIS A 146 -2.65 0.43 -14.42
C HIS A 146 -1.41 -0.01 -13.65
N MET A 147 -1.04 0.68 -12.57
CA MET A 147 0.11 0.29 -11.76
C MET A 147 -0.04 -1.12 -11.19
N PHE A 148 -1.20 -1.47 -10.64
CA PHE A 148 -1.46 -2.81 -10.13
C PHE A 148 -1.37 -3.87 -11.23
N ASN A 149 -2.04 -3.66 -12.37
CA ASN A 149 -2.09 -4.62 -13.47
C ASN A 149 -0.68 -4.94 -13.95
N THR A 150 0.11 -3.93 -14.29
CA THR A 150 1.47 -4.16 -14.79
C THR A 150 2.39 -4.69 -13.67
N ALA A 151 2.19 -4.28 -12.41
CA ALA A 151 2.95 -4.82 -11.28
C ALA A 151 2.76 -6.33 -11.06
N LEU A 152 1.68 -6.95 -11.56
CA LEU A 152 1.54 -8.41 -11.55
C LEU A 152 2.69 -9.06 -12.33
N PHE A 153 3.04 -8.53 -13.51
CA PHE A 153 4.18 -9.01 -14.29
C PHE A 153 5.49 -8.95 -13.49
N ALA A 154 5.77 -7.80 -12.86
CA ALA A 154 6.94 -7.65 -11.99
C ALA A 154 6.91 -8.63 -10.81
N TYR A 155 5.73 -8.90 -10.23
CA TYR A 155 5.60 -9.89 -9.18
C TYR A 155 5.91 -11.32 -9.66
N GLY A 156 5.58 -11.65 -10.92
CA GLY A 156 6.02 -12.89 -11.56
C GLY A 156 7.55 -13.01 -11.63
N ILE A 157 8.25 -11.92 -11.97
CA ILE A 157 9.73 -11.85 -11.95
C ILE A 157 10.24 -12.03 -10.51
N ILE A 158 9.61 -11.37 -9.54
CA ILE A 158 10.01 -11.44 -8.13
C ILE A 158 9.88 -12.86 -7.58
N LEU A 159 8.77 -13.55 -7.85
CA LEU A 159 8.59 -14.95 -7.47
C LEU A 159 9.62 -15.85 -8.15
N PHE A 160 9.84 -15.66 -9.45
CA PHE A 160 10.85 -16.41 -10.20
C PHE A 160 12.24 -16.25 -9.60
N ARG A 161 12.68 -15.01 -9.32
CA ARG A 161 14.04 -14.70 -8.88
C ARG A 161 14.28 -14.94 -7.39
N PHE A 162 13.38 -14.47 -6.53
CA PHE A 162 13.61 -14.40 -5.08
C PHE A 162 12.90 -15.50 -4.29
N ARG A 163 11.80 -16.07 -4.79
CA ARG A 163 11.10 -17.16 -4.11
C ARG A 163 11.52 -18.55 -4.57
N TYR A 164 11.62 -18.72 -5.89
CA TYR A 164 11.85 -20.03 -6.52
C TYR A 164 13.24 -20.18 -7.12
N ASN A 165 14.17 -19.26 -6.82
CA ASN A 165 15.57 -19.30 -7.26
C ASN A 165 15.76 -19.70 -8.73
N LYS A 166 14.99 -19.06 -9.62
CA LYS A 166 14.99 -19.24 -11.08
C LYS A 166 14.50 -20.59 -11.61
N SER A 167 13.87 -21.43 -10.78
CA SER A 167 13.38 -22.77 -11.20
C SER A 167 12.01 -22.76 -11.91
N ARG A 168 11.26 -21.65 -11.90
CA ARG A 168 9.89 -21.57 -12.43
C ARG A 168 9.67 -20.40 -13.41
N PRO A 169 10.32 -20.40 -14.58
CA PRO A 169 10.25 -19.28 -15.53
C PRO A 169 8.83 -19.02 -16.08
N ALA A 170 8.00 -20.07 -16.16
CA ALA A 170 6.61 -19.96 -16.59
C ALA A 170 5.77 -18.99 -15.73
N LEU A 171 6.21 -18.67 -14.50
CA LEU A 171 5.55 -17.66 -13.66
C LEU A 171 5.54 -16.28 -14.31
N ILE A 172 6.58 -15.92 -15.07
CA ILE A 172 6.64 -14.59 -15.71
C ILE A 172 5.51 -14.47 -16.74
N LEU A 173 5.33 -15.48 -17.59
CA LEU A 173 4.25 -15.51 -18.58
C LEU A 173 2.87 -15.62 -17.92
N LEU A 174 2.73 -16.48 -16.89
CA LEU A 174 1.48 -16.59 -16.15
C LEU A 174 1.04 -15.24 -15.57
N PHE A 175 1.96 -14.51 -14.93
CA PHE A 175 1.67 -13.22 -14.32
C PHE A 175 1.48 -12.10 -15.35
N PHE A 176 2.07 -12.21 -16.55
CA PHE A 176 1.71 -11.36 -17.69
C PHE A 176 0.25 -11.59 -18.13
N ILE A 177 -0.17 -12.85 -18.27
CA ILE A 177 -1.56 -13.19 -18.63
C ILE A 177 -2.52 -12.70 -17.54
N LEU A 178 -2.15 -12.85 -16.26
CA LEU A 178 -2.93 -12.30 -15.14
C LEU A 178 -3.01 -10.77 -15.17
N ALA A 179 -1.96 -10.07 -15.60
CA ALA A 179 -2.00 -8.61 -15.81
C ALA A 179 -3.04 -8.22 -16.86
N ALA A 180 -3.01 -8.87 -18.03
CA ALA A 180 -3.98 -8.62 -19.10
C ALA A 180 -5.41 -8.99 -18.68
N LEU A 181 -5.59 -10.10 -17.94
CA LEU A 181 -6.90 -10.50 -17.41
C LEU A 181 -7.41 -9.48 -16.39
N ALA A 182 -6.57 -9.05 -15.45
CA ALA A 182 -6.92 -8.04 -14.45
C ALA A 182 -7.39 -6.75 -15.13
N HIS A 183 -6.64 -6.26 -16.11
CA HIS A 183 -7.02 -5.10 -16.89
C HIS A 183 -8.33 -5.33 -17.67
N THR A 184 -8.52 -6.51 -18.25
CA THR A 184 -9.79 -6.88 -18.90
C THR A 184 -10.96 -6.81 -17.93
N PHE A 185 -10.82 -7.34 -16.71
CA PHE A 185 -11.88 -7.28 -15.70
C PHE A 185 -12.22 -5.84 -15.25
N TYR A 186 -11.26 -4.92 -15.31
CA TYR A 186 -11.51 -3.50 -15.07
C TYR A 186 -12.34 -2.88 -16.22
N ASN A 187 -11.96 -3.15 -17.48
CA ASN A 187 -12.58 -2.55 -18.67
C ASN A 187 -13.92 -3.19 -19.06
N PHE A 188 -14.08 -4.50 -18.83
CA PHE A 188 -15.21 -5.27 -19.34
C PHE A 188 -16.58 -4.74 -18.86
N PRO A 189 -16.82 -4.46 -17.55
CA PRO A 189 -18.09 -3.92 -17.10
C PRO A 189 -18.40 -2.50 -17.61
N LEU A 190 -17.37 -1.76 -18.03
CA LEU A 190 -17.48 -0.40 -18.56
C LEU A 190 -17.75 -0.38 -20.07
N MET A 191 -17.22 -1.36 -20.80
CA MET A 191 -17.30 -1.42 -22.27
C MET A 191 -18.46 -2.28 -22.77
N HIS A 192 -18.77 -3.40 -22.10
CA HIS A 192 -19.83 -4.31 -22.52
C HIS A 192 -21.22 -3.72 -22.24
N GLN A 193 -22.08 -3.67 -23.26
CA GLN A 193 -23.38 -2.99 -23.19
C GLN A 193 -24.29 -3.58 -22.11
N GLY A 194 -24.33 -4.91 -21.95
CA GLY A 194 -25.19 -5.59 -20.98
C GLY A 194 -24.81 -5.38 -19.51
N MET A 195 -23.62 -4.84 -19.23
CA MET A 195 -23.11 -4.64 -17.86
C MET A 195 -23.10 -3.18 -17.41
N ARG A 196 -23.40 -2.22 -18.29
CA ARG A 196 -23.27 -0.77 -18.01
C ARG A 196 -23.99 -0.32 -16.74
N ILE A 197 -25.18 -0.87 -16.44
CA ILE A 197 -25.97 -0.53 -15.25
C ILE A 197 -25.24 -0.92 -13.95
N TYR A 198 -24.52 -2.05 -13.96
CA TYR A 198 -23.76 -2.56 -12.81
C TYR A 198 -22.27 -2.18 -12.87
N GLY A 199 -21.83 -1.58 -13.97
CA GLY A 199 -20.42 -1.40 -14.32
C GLY A 199 -19.64 -0.68 -13.23
N TYR A 200 -20.15 0.47 -12.78
CA TYR A 200 -19.48 1.26 -11.73
C TYR A 200 -19.29 0.47 -10.42
N LEU A 201 -20.34 -0.20 -9.92
CA LEU A 201 -20.28 -0.96 -8.67
C LEU A 201 -19.33 -2.15 -8.77
N LEU A 202 -19.35 -2.87 -9.90
CA LEU A 202 -18.45 -4.00 -10.13
C LEU A 202 -17.00 -3.54 -10.22
N THR A 203 -16.71 -2.46 -10.97
CA THR A 203 -15.38 -1.86 -11.03
C THR A 203 -14.90 -1.38 -9.67
N LEU A 204 -15.79 -0.84 -8.83
CA LEU A 204 -15.47 -0.40 -7.48
C LEU A 204 -15.09 -1.58 -6.56
N ILE A 205 -15.89 -2.64 -6.53
CA ILE A 205 -15.61 -3.85 -5.72
C ILE A 205 -14.33 -4.53 -6.19
N TYR A 206 -14.16 -4.62 -7.52
CA TYR A 206 -12.96 -5.13 -8.15
C TYR A 206 -11.74 -4.32 -7.71
N PHE A 207 -11.78 -3.00 -7.85
CA PHE A 207 -10.68 -2.10 -7.47
C PHE A 207 -10.31 -2.22 -5.99
N LEU A 208 -11.29 -2.22 -5.08
CA LEU A 208 -11.00 -2.38 -3.64
C LEU A 208 -10.30 -3.72 -3.36
N SER A 209 -10.70 -4.78 -4.05
CA SER A 209 -10.10 -6.11 -3.90
C SER A 209 -8.68 -6.15 -4.46
N THR A 210 -8.42 -5.53 -5.61
CA THR A 210 -7.08 -5.48 -6.22
C THR A 210 -6.12 -4.60 -5.42
N ILE A 211 -6.58 -3.53 -4.77
CA ILE A 211 -5.77 -2.74 -3.84
C ILE A 211 -5.25 -3.59 -2.67
N SER A 212 -6.06 -4.50 -2.13
CA SER A 212 -5.59 -5.43 -1.10
C SER A 212 -4.46 -6.35 -1.59
N ILE A 213 -4.60 -6.86 -2.83
CA ILE A 213 -3.60 -7.71 -3.47
C ILE A 213 -2.33 -6.90 -3.76
N TYR A 214 -2.47 -5.68 -4.28
CA TYR A 214 -1.35 -4.81 -4.60
C TYR A 214 -0.52 -4.48 -3.35
N ALA A 215 -1.21 -4.12 -2.25
CA ALA A 215 -0.56 -3.88 -0.98
C ALA A 215 0.13 -5.14 -0.43
N ALA A 216 -0.41 -6.35 -0.64
CA ALA A 216 0.25 -7.60 -0.27
C ALA A 216 1.49 -7.90 -1.14
N ILE A 217 1.44 -7.60 -2.43
CA ILE A 217 2.58 -7.71 -3.36
C ILE A 217 3.72 -6.77 -2.92
N LEU A 218 3.41 -5.51 -2.65
CA LEU A 218 4.37 -4.53 -2.13
C LEU A 218 4.96 -4.98 -0.78
N ASN A 219 4.12 -5.49 0.13
CA ASN A 219 4.57 -6.01 1.42
C ASN A 219 5.52 -7.20 1.27
N ASN A 220 5.21 -8.11 0.35
CA ASN A 220 6.07 -9.24 0.04
C ASN A 220 7.41 -8.77 -0.50
N ALA A 221 7.44 -7.81 -1.42
CA ALA A 221 8.69 -7.28 -1.95
C ALA A 221 9.57 -6.65 -0.86
N LEU A 222 8.97 -5.81 0.01
CA LEU A 222 9.65 -5.23 1.17
C LEU A 222 10.24 -6.31 2.09
N ASN A 223 9.47 -7.35 2.42
CA ASN A 223 9.91 -8.42 3.32
C ASN A 223 11.08 -9.26 2.77
N GLN A 224 11.29 -9.24 1.45
CA GLN A 224 12.33 -10.01 0.77
C GLN A 224 13.53 -9.15 0.37
N SER A 225 13.58 -7.87 0.80
CA SER A 225 14.72 -7.00 0.56
C SER A 225 16.00 -7.59 1.19
N PRO A 226 17.13 -7.63 0.47
CA PRO A 226 18.43 -7.98 1.05
C PRO A 226 18.92 -6.91 2.05
N PHE A 227 18.43 -5.68 1.94
CA PHE A 227 18.75 -4.55 2.81
C PHE A 227 17.79 -4.42 4.02
N PHE A 228 16.95 -5.44 4.23
CA PHE A 228 15.93 -5.43 5.28
C PHE A 228 16.52 -5.17 6.67
N SER A 229 16.00 -4.15 7.35
CA SER A 229 16.31 -3.83 8.75
C SER A 229 15.04 -3.44 9.50
N TYR A 230 14.84 -3.98 10.69
CA TYR A 230 13.69 -3.63 11.54
C TYR A 230 13.75 -2.19 12.09
N GLN A 231 14.93 -1.55 12.07
CA GLN A 231 15.08 -0.14 12.48
C GLN A 231 14.50 0.83 11.45
N LYS A 232 14.46 0.42 10.17
CA LYS A 232 13.88 1.21 9.09
C LYS A 232 12.40 0.88 9.00
N VAL A 233 11.54 1.89 9.19
CA VAL A 233 10.09 1.69 9.20
C VAL A 233 9.38 2.75 8.37
N ILE A 234 8.32 2.32 7.69
CA ILE A 234 7.42 3.21 6.95
C ILE A 234 6.54 3.94 7.97
N ASP A 235 6.61 5.28 7.97
CA ASP A 235 5.65 6.10 8.73
C ASP A 235 4.32 6.14 7.99
N SER A 236 3.46 5.15 8.27
CA SER A 236 2.15 5.02 7.64
C SER A 236 1.27 6.27 7.81
N THR A 237 1.41 7.03 8.89
CA THR A 237 0.64 8.27 9.11
C THR A 237 1.07 9.33 8.11
N THR A 238 2.38 9.52 7.95
CA THR A 238 2.94 10.45 6.98
C THR A 238 2.57 10.05 5.55
N VAL A 239 2.71 8.77 5.18
CA VAL A 239 2.37 8.30 3.83
C VAL A 239 0.88 8.49 3.53
N SER A 240 -0.01 8.04 4.42
CA SER A 240 -1.46 8.19 4.21
C SER A 240 -1.91 9.65 4.21
N SER A 241 -1.37 10.49 5.09
CA SER A 241 -1.69 11.93 5.15
C SER A 241 -1.28 12.66 3.88
N ARG A 242 -0.08 12.36 3.34
CA ARG A 242 0.39 12.95 2.08
C ARG A 242 -0.47 12.54 0.89
N LEU A 243 -0.83 11.26 0.80
CA LEU A 243 -1.75 10.78 -0.24
C LEU A 243 -3.11 11.49 -0.12
N LEU A 244 -3.74 11.47 1.06
CA LEU A 244 -5.03 12.10 1.31
C LEU A 244 -5.03 13.59 0.98
N THR A 245 -4.04 14.32 1.48
CA THR A 245 -3.92 15.77 1.25
C THR A 245 -3.75 16.08 -0.24
N SER A 246 -2.98 15.27 -0.96
CA SER A 246 -2.79 15.46 -2.40
C SER A 246 -4.07 15.21 -3.21
N TYR A 247 -4.87 14.21 -2.82
CA TYR A 247 -6.17 13.97 -3.45
C TYR A 247 -7.21 15.01 -3.06
N ILE A 248 -7.21 15.52 -1.82
CA ILE A 248 -8.05 16.65 -1.42
C ILE A 248 -7.76 17.85 -2.32
N LEU A 249 -6.47 18.16 -2.55
CA LEU A 249 -6.08 19.20 -3.50
C LEU A 249 -6.58 18.89 -4.92
N LEU A 250 -6.46 17.64 -5.39
CA LEU A 250 -6.96 17.22 -6.70
C LEU A 250 -8.48 17.42 -6.84
N PHE A 251 -9.26 17.14 -5.78
CA PHE A 251 -10.70 17.39 -5.73
C PHE A 251 -11.02 18.88 -5.90
N PHE A 252 -10.28 19.77 -5.22
CA PHE A 252 -10.47 21.21 -5.38
C PHE A 252 -10.03 21.72 -6.77
N ILE A 253 -8.95 21.19 -7.32
CA ILE A 253 -8.53 21.46 -8.70
C ILE A 253 -9.64 21.06 -9.67
N GLN A 254 -10.21 19.85 -9.49
CA GLN A 254 -11.32 19.38 -10.32
C GLN A 254 -12.53 20.31 -10.22
N LEU A 255 -12.94 20.71 -9.02
CA LEU A 255 -14.05 21.64 -8.81
C LEU A 255 -13.83 22.97 -9.56
N GLY A 256 -12.64 23.56 -9.44
CA GLY A 256 -12.30 24.80 -10.13
C GLY A 256 -12.36 24.67 -11.65
N LEU A 257 -11.93 23.52 -12.19
CA LEU A 257 -11.96 23.25 -13.62
C LEU A 257 -13.39 22.99 -14.13
N MET A 258 -14.21 22.25 -13.39
CA MET A 258 -15.64 22.06 -13.72
C MET A 258 -16.36 23.41 -13.75
N TYR A 259 -16.14 24.26 -12.75
CA TYR A 259 -16.73 25.60 -12.74
C TYR A 259 -16.25 26.44 -13.94
N TRP A 260 -14.98 26.30 -14.33
CA TRP A 260 -14.45 26.97 -15.51
C TRP A 260 -15.08 26.45 -16.82
N GLU A 261 -15.30 25.15 -16.92
CA GLU A 261 -15.90 24.43 -18.06
C GLU A 261 -17.37 24.81 -18.24
N ASP A 262 -18.17 24.66 -17.19
CA ASP A 262 -19.63 24.74 -17.25
C ASP A 262 -20.15 26.15 -16.98
N ARG A 263 -19.33 27.02 -16.36
CA ARG A 263 -19.72 28.36 -15.87
C ARG A 263 -20.91 28.34 -14.88
N ASP A 264 -21.22 27.17 -14.34
CA ASP A 264 -22.31 26.92 -13.41
C ASP A 264 -21.74 26.37 -12.10
N LEU A 265 -21.80 27.19 -11.05
CA LEU A 265 -21.33 26.81 -9.72
C LEU A 265 -22.24 25.77 -9.06
N GLY A 266 -23.55 25.82 -9.31
CA GLY A 266 -24.52 24.88 -8.74
C GLY A 266 -24.31 23.47 -9.28
N TYR A 267 -24.19 23.35 -10.61
CA TYR A 267 -23.83 22.09 -11.27
C TYR A 267 -22.48 21.57 -10.78
N SER A 268 -21.45 22.41 -10.75
CA SER A 268 -20.10 22.04 -10.32
C SER A 268 -20.06 21.52 -8.87
N LEU A 269 -20.77 22.17 -7.95
CA LEU A 269 -20.86 21.76 -6.54
C LEU A 269 -21.65 20.46 -6.36
N MET A 270 -22.74 20.29 -7.12
CA MET A 270 -23.50 19.04 -7.12
C MET A 270 -22.63 17.87 -7.57
N ARG A 271 -21.91 18.04 -8.69
CA ARG A 271 -21.02 17.01 -9.21
C ARG A 271 -19.86 16.70 -8.27
N PHE A 272 -19.24 17.73 -7.70
CA PHE A 272 -18.21 17.58 -6.68
C PHE A 272 -18.69 16.75 -5.47
N LYS A 273 -19.92 16.98 -5.00
CA LYS A 273 -20.51 16.21 -3.90
C LYS A 273 -20.67 14.72 -4.29
N GLU A 274 -21.13 14.43 -5.50
CA GLU A 274 -21.23 13.05 -6.00
C GLU A 274 -19.86 12.36 -6.03
N ASP A 275 -18.82 13.03 -6.53
CA ASP A 275 -17.47 12.50 -6.60
C ASP A 275 -16.85 12.31 -5.20
N MET A 276 -17.13 13.21 -4.25
CA MET A 276 -16.72 13.06 -2.86
C MET A 276 -17.33 11.82 -2.20
N ILE A 277 -18.60 11.52 -2.48
CA ILE A 277 -19.27 10.34 -1.94
C ILE A 277 -18.73 9.06 -2.60
N THR A 278 -18.65 9.06 -3.93
CA THR A 278 -18.37 7.86 -4.72
C THR A 278 -16.88 7.52 -4.74
N THR A 279 -16.02 8.52 -4.92
CA THR A 279 -14.57 8.36 -5.09
C THR A 279 -13.80 8.73 -3.82
N GLY A 280 -14.33 9.64 -2.98
CA GLY A 280 -13.67 10.02 -1.72
C GLY A 280 -13.48 8.84 -0.76
N PHE A 281 -14.45 7.92 -0.68
CA PHE A 281 -14.29 6.67 0.07
C PHE A 281 -13.14 5.80 -0.46
N VAL A 282 -13.02 5.69 -1.80
CA VAL A 282 -11.95 4.93 -2.46
C VAL A 282 -10.59 5.54 -2.15
N VAL A 283 -10.47 6.86 -2.27
CA VAL A 283 -9.25 7.60 -1.94
C VAL A 283 -8.85 7.37 -0.49
N LEU A 284 -9.79 7.48 0.46
CA LEU A 284 -9.55 7.27 1.88
C LEU A 284 -9.04 5.84 2.16
N VAL A 285 -9.76 4.84 1.64
CA VAL A 285 -9.44 3.43 1.89
C VAL A 285 -8.11 3.05 1.25
N SER A 286 -7.88 3.45 0.00
CA SER A 286 -6.62 3.18 -0.70
C SER A 286 -5.43 3.84 -0.01
N SER A 287 -5.57 5.11 0.37
CA SER A 287 -4.48 5.86 1.03
C SER A 287 -4.06 5.22 2.34
N VAL A 288 -5.03 4.75 3.15
CA VAL A 288 -4.73 4.05 4.40
C VAL A 288 -4.17 2.65 4.12
N ARG A 289 -4.79 1.88 3.22
CA ARG A 289 -4.38 0.49 2.97
C ARG A 289 -2.97 0.40 2.40
N LEU A 290 -2.62 1.28 1.47
CA LEU A 290 -1.29 1.36 0.83
C LEU A 290 -0.22 1.98 1.73
N SER A 291 -0.60 2.56 2.88
CA SER A 291 0.38 3.04 3.86
C SER A 291 0.80 1.98 4.88
N ARG A 292 0.01 0.91 5.04
CA ARG A 292 0.15 -0.07 6.13
C ARG A 292 0.78 -1.38 5.66
N PHE A 293 2.04 -1.55 6.02
CA PHE A 293 2.86 -2.72 5.71
C PHE A 293 3.22 -3.48 6.98
N LEU A 294 3.22 -4.81 6.90
CA LEU A 294 3.62 -5.72 7.96
C LEU A 294 5.02 -6.25 7.63
N LEU A 295 6.02 -5.62 8.23
CA LEU A 295 7.44 -5.90 7.96
C LEU A 295 7.92 -7.11 8.78
N ILE A 296 8.11 -8.23 8.09
CA ILE A 296 8.59 -9.51 8.63
C ILE A 296 9.61 -10.09 7.64
N LYS A 297 10.88 -10.10 8.02
CA LYS A 297 11.97 -10.55 7.16
C LYS A 297 11.70 -11.96 6.61
N GLY A 298 11.79 -12.12 5.29
CA GLY A 298 11.61 -13.39 4.60
C GLY A 298 10.17 -13.90 4.51
N ARG A 299 9.17 -13.19 5.03
CA ARG A 299 7.77 -13.64 4.98
C ARG A 299 7.11 -13.38 3.63
N TRP A 300 6.42 -14.39 3.11
CA TRP A 300 5.49 -14.29 1.98
C TRP A 300 4.04 -14.35 2.46
N HIS A 301 3.30 -13.27 2.27
CA HIS A 301 1.86 -13.22 2.47
C HIS A 301 1.13 -13.82 1.27
N PRO A 302 0.06 -14.62 1.49
CA PRO A 302 -0.76 -15.14 0.41
C PRO A 302 -1.52 -13.99 -0.26
N LEU A 303 -1.62 -14.04 -1.59
CA LEU A 303 -2.51 -13.15 -2.33
C LEU A 303 -3.95 -13.66 -2.16
N ARG A 304 -4.80 -12.86 -1.53
CA ARG A 304 -6.20 -13.19 -1.30
C ARG A 304 -7.09 -12.12 -1.93
N LEU A 305 -8.16 -12.56 -2.58
CA LEU A 305 -9.20 -11.66 -3.06
C LEU A 305 -10.08 -11.28 -1.87
N GLU A 306 -9.80 -10.13 -1.28
CA GLU A 306 -10.49 -9.65 -0.10
C GLU A 306 -10.58 -8.13 -0.07
N LEU A 307 -11.64 -7.63 0.55
CA LEU A 307 -11.78 -6.19 0.76
C LEU A 307 -10.67 -5.66 1.68
N PRO A 308 -10.25 -4.41 1.47
CA PRO A 308 -9.17 -3.76 2.22
C PRO A 308 -9.60 -3.39 3.64
N PHE A 309 -10.87 -3.61 3.98
CA PHE A 309 -11.43 -3.43 5.30
C PHE A 309 -12.20 -4.68 5.76
N SER A 310 -12.38 -4.81 7.06
CA SER A 310 -13.22 -5.83 7.68
C SER A 310 -14.12 -5.22 8.75
N PHE A 311 -15.22 -5.92 9.02
CA PHE A 311 -16.12 -5.64 10.14
C PHE A 311 -15.87 -6.70 11.22
N GLY A 312 -15.55 -6.31 12.46
CA GLY A 312 -15.36 -7.30 13.52
C GLY A 312 -15.01 -6.77 14.91
N HIS A 313 -15.12 -7.66 15.90
CA HIS A 313 -14.76 -7.43 17.30
C HIS A 313 -13.32 -7.87 17.60
N THR A 314 -12.39 -6.95 17.81
CA THR A 314 -11.06 -7.27 18.33
C THR A 314 -10.56 -6.20 19.30
N GLY A 315 -10.27 -6.62 20.53
CA GLY A 315 -9.64 -5.84 21.60
C GLY A 315 -9.19 -6.77 22.73
N LEU A 316 -8.06 -6.46 23.35
CA LEU A 316 -7.79 -6.86 24.74
C LEU A 316 -8.65 -5.95 25.62
N GLY A 317 -9.53 -6.52 26.45
CA GLY A 317 -10.29 -5.77 27.46
C GLY A 317 -11.76 -5.51 27.15
N SER A 318 -12.56 -5.57 28.22
CA SER A 318 -14.01 -5.61 28.33
C SER A 318 -14.71 -4.26 28.15
N SER A 319 -14.79 -3.77 26.91
CA SER A 319 -15.67 -2.65 26.57
C SER A 319 -16.60 -3.02 25.42
N ILE A 320 -17.85 -3.26 25.84
CA ILE A 320 -19.16 -3.37 25.18
C ILE A 320 -19.23 -3.08 23.66
N LEU A 321 -19.89 -4.02 22.96
CA LEU A 321 -20.57 -3.92 21.66
C LEU A 321 -20.28 -2.68 20.80
N SER A 322 -19.44 -2.84 19.78
CA SER A 322 -19.56 -2.05 18.55
C SER A 322 -19.06 -2.85 17.36
N HIS A 323 -19.92 -3.00 16.35
CA HIS A 323 -19.53 -3.36 14.99
C HIS A 323 -18.55 -2.27 14.52
N ARG A 324 -17.25 -2.59 14.33
CA ARG A 324 -16.27 -1.57 13.89
C ARG A 324 -15.62 -1.91 12.57
N PHE A 325 -15.63 -0.92 11.67
CA PHE A 325 -14.88 -0.86 10.43
C PHE A 325 -13.38 -0.74 10.72
N ARG A 326 -12.56 -1.64 10.17
CA ARG A 326 -11.09 -1.60 10.26
C ARG A 326 -10.48 -1.79 8.88
N ILE A 327 -9.63 -0.86 8.46
CA ILE A 327 -8.77 -1.05 7.27
C ILE A 327 -7.59 -1.95 7.66
N LYS A 328 -7.28 -2.94 6.82
CA LYS A 328 -6.24 -3.96 7.05
C LYS A 328 -4.82 -3.37 7.01
N GLY A 329 -3.88 -4.11 7.60
CA GLY A 329 -2.48 -3.72 7.80
C GLY A 329 -2.14 -3.44 9.26
N ASP A 330 -0.86 -3.20 9.52
CA ASP A 330 -0.35 -2.92 10.87
C ASP A 330 -0.93 -1.63 11.46
N ALA A 331 -1.07 -1.61 12.79
CA ALA A 331 -1.49 -0.42 13.49
C ALA A 331 -0.35 0.61 13.53
N TYR A 332 -0.70 1.88 13.36
CA TYR A 332 0.23 3.01 13.31
C TYR A 332 1.27 3.02 14.45
N ASN A 333 0.94 2.50 15.63
CA ASN A 333 1.83 2.49 16.79
C ASN A 333 2.84 1.33 16.80
N ALA A 334 2.58 0.22 16.09
CA ALA A 334 3.53 -0.91 16.01
C ALA A 334 4.88 -0.48 15.42
N VAL A 335 4.82 0.45 14.46
CA VAL A 335 5.94 1.10 13.79
C VAL A 335 6.91 1.81 14.74
N TYR A 336 6.41 2.41 15.82
CA TYR A 336 7.24 3.22 16.72
C TYR A 336 7.97 2.36 17.76
N LEU A 337 7.35 1.27 18.20
CA LEU A 337 8.02 0.25 19.01
C LEU A 337 9.21 -0.40 18.28
N HIS A 338 9.10 -0.60 16.96
CA HIS A 338 10.19 -1.17 16.16
C HIS A 338 11.47 -0.34 16.20
N ARG A 339 11.39 0.99 16.38
CA ARG A 339 12.59 1.85 16.41
C ARG A 339 13.53 1.51 17.55
N TYR A 340 12.97 0.99 18.64
CA TYR A 340 13.71 0.61 19.86
C TYR A 340 14.24 -0.83 19.81
N TRP A 341 14.21 -1.48 18.65
CA TRP A 341 14.72 -2.83 18.46
C TRP A 341 16.21 -2.95 18.80
N HIS A 342 16.59 -3.87 19.70
CA HIS A 342 17.94 -4.00 20.26
C HIS A 342 18.49 -2.72 20.90
N GLN A 343 17.60 -1.88 21.47
CA GLN A 343 17.99 -0.69 22.21
C GLN A 343 17.51 -0.77 23.66
N TRP A 344 18.20 -0.05 24.52
CA TRP A 344 17.74 0.22 25.88
C TRP A 344 16.67 1.31 25.86
N VAL A 345 15.59 1.08 26.61
CA VAL A 345 14.48 2.01 26.79
C VAL A 345 14.10 2.09 28.25
N TRP A 346 13.63 3.25 28.66
CA TRP A 346 12.93 3.41 29.93
C TRP A 346 11.46 3.04 29.73
N ILE A 347 10.98 2.13 30.57
CA ILE A 347 9.58 1.74 30.66
C ILE A 347 8.96 2.53 31.82
N ARG A 348 8.04 3.45 31.49
CA ARG A 348 7.31 4.25 32.49
C ARG A 348 5.81 3.96 32.46
N PRO A 349 5.15 3.74 33.61
CA PRO A 349 3.70 3.56 33.62
C PRO A 349 2.99 4.82 33.10
N VAL A 350 1.95 4.62 32.29
CA VAL A 350 1.07 5.73 31.88
C VAL A 350 0.28 6.23 33.11
N PRO A 351 0.20 7.56 33.36
CA PRO A 351 -0.47 8.11 34.53
C PRO A 351 -1.93 7.64 34.68
N GLY A 352 -2.38 7.45 35.93
CA GLY A 352 -3.76 7.06 36.27
C GLY A 352 -4.03 5.57 36.29
N GLN A 353 -3.00 4.73 36.44
CA GLN A 353 -3.13 3.29 36.68
C GLN A 353 -2.91 2.99 38.16
N GLU A 354 -3.83 2.24 38.77
CA GLU A 354 -3.69 1.73 40.14
C GLU A 354 -2.74 0.51 40.13
N GLU A 355 -1.79 0.49 41.07
CA GLU A 355 -0.77 -0.57 41.28
C GLU A 355 -0.09 -1.10 40.01
N PHE A 356 1.05 -0.51 39.64
CA PHE A 356 1.83 -0.94 38.49
C PHE A 356 3.11 -1.67 38.93
N PRO A 357 3.44 -2.85 38.35
CA PRO A 357 4.52 -3.69 38.88
C PRO A 357 5.94 -3.15 38.64
N LEU A 358 6.11 -2.16 37.76
CA LEU A 358 7.40 -1.57 37.41
C LEU A 358 7.41 -0.06 37.64
N GLU A 359 8.25 0.44 38.54
CA GLU A 359 8.52 1.88 38.65
C GLU A 359 9.78 2.24 37.85
N ASN A 360 9.61 3.02 36.77
CA ASN A 360 10.70 3.60 35.97
C ASN A 360 11.87 2.63 35.69
N ALA A 361 11.58 1.47 35.09
CA ALA A 361 12.58 0.44 34.88
C ALA A 361 13.32 0.60 33.55
N ARG A 362 14.60 0.24 33.53
CA ARG A 362 15.39 0.15 32.30
C ARG A 362 15.15 -1.23 31.67
N ALA A 363 14.85 -1.24 30.37
CA ALA A 363 14.55 -2.46 29.64
C ALA A 363 15.30 -2.54 28.32
N TYR A 364 15.77 -3.73 27.98
CA TYR A 364 16.37 -4.05 26.70
C TYR A 364 15.37 -4.80 25.82
N ILE A 365 15.11 -4.31 24.61
CA ILE A 365 14.24 -5.01 23.66
C ILE A 365 15.03 -6.13 22.97
N GLU A 366 14.90 -7.33 23.52
CA GLU A 366 15.67 -8.51 23.13
C GLU A 366 15.18 -9.10 21.81
N SER A 367 13.89 -9.46 21.74
CA SER A 367 13.35 -10.22 20.62
C SER A 367 11.93 -9.82 20.22
N LYS A 368 11.57 -10.04 18.95
CA LYS A 368 10.31 -9.59 18.32
C LYS A 368 9.68 -10.82 17.73
N HIS A 369 8.43 -10.97 18.10
CA HIS A 369 7.64 -12.15 17.87
C HIS A 369 6.28 -11.73 17.32
N PHE A 370 5.58 -12.66 16.69
CA PHE A 370 4.25 -12.43 16.15
C PHE A 370 3.31 -13.52 16.65
N ILE A 371 2.22 -13.11 17.28
CA ILE A 371 1.18 -14.02 17.75
C ILE A 371 0.01 -14.11 16.74
N GLN A 372 -1.05 -14.84 17.09
CA GLN A 372 -2.19 -15.04 16.20
C GLN A 372 -2.79 -13.71 15.72
N GLY A 373 -2.99 -13.60 14.41
CA GLY A 373 -3.50 -12.38 13.76
C GLY A 373 -2.41 -11.36 13.46
N ASP A 374 -1.15 -11.79 13.44
CA ASP A 374 0.03 -10.98 13.13
C ASP A 374 0.25 -9.80 14.08
N LEU A 375 -0.23 -9.92 15.34
CA LEU A 375 0.06 -8.92 16.36
C LEU A 375 1.54 -9.04 16.76
N ALA A 376 2.31 -7.98 16.52
CA ALA A 376 3.68 -7.87 16.98
C ALA A 376 3.73 -7.80 18.51
N VAL A 377 4.57 -8.65 19.10
CA VAL A 377 4.91 -8.61 20.53
C VAL A 377 6.43 -8.63 20.66
N TYR A 378 6.95 -8.02 21.71
CA TYR A 378 8.38 -7.95 21.95
C TYR A 378 8.68 -8.51 23.33
N LYS A 379 9.67 -9.38 23.40
CA LYS A 379 10.27 -9.82 24.65
C LYS A 379 11.23 -8.73 25.09
N VAL A 380 11.03 -8.24 26.30
CA VAL A 380 11.87 -7.22 26.92
C VAL A 380 12.48 -7.79 28.18
N GLN A 381 13.77 -7.55 28.33
CA GLN A 381 14.53 -7.86 29.52
C GLN A 381 14.55 -6.61 30.38
N VAL A 382 13.94 -6.66 31.56
CA VAL A 382 13.85 -5.53 32.50
C VAL A 382 14.83 -5.77 33.64
N GLU A 383 15.64 -4.76 33.94
CA GLU A 383 16.56 -4.78 35.07
C GLU A 383 15.89 -4.09 36.27
N GLN A 384 15.69 -4.84 37.35
CA GLN A 384 15.08 -4.32 38.58
C GLN A 384 15.72 -4.98 39.80
N GLU A 385 16.21 -4.16 40.75
CA GLU A 385 16.77 -4.60 42.04
C GLU A 385 17.88 -5.67 41.92
N GLY A 386 18.68 -5.62 40.84
CA GLY A 386 19.75 -6.58 40.57
C GLY A 386 19.27 -7.94 40.03
N SER A 387 17.99 -8.09 39.70
CA SER A 387 17.41 -9.25 39.03
C SER A 387 16.97 -8.91 37.60
N LEU A 388 17.15 -9.87 36.68
CA LEU A 388 16.70 -9.74 35.29
C LEU A 388 15.38 -10.51 35.13
N GLN A 389 14.33 -9.78 34.77
CA GLN A 389 12.99 -10.33 34.54
C GLN A 389 12.56 -10.12 33.09
N TYR A 390 11.83 -11.09 32.54
CA TYR A 390 11.32 -11.01 31.18
C TYR A 390 9.84 -10.62 31.17
N PHE A 391 9.54 -9.58 30.39
CA PHE A 391 8.18 -9.15 30.13
C PHE A 391 7.91 -9.12 28.62
N GLY A 392 6.63 -9.08 28.28
CA GLY A 392 6.16 -8.82 26.94
C GLY A 392 5.63 -7.40 26.80
N ILE A 393 5.93 -6.76 25.67
CA ILE A 393 5.26 -5.53 25.28
C ILE A 393 4.56 -5.68 23.93
N ALA A 394 3.41 -5.03 23.78
CA ALA A 394 2.64 -5.02 22.53
C ALA A 394 2.12 -3.59 22.23
N PRO A 395 2.06 -3.16 20.96
CA PRO A 395 1.60 -1.82 20.61
C PRO A 395 0.17 -1.55 21.08
N LYS A 396 -0.05 -0.37 21.68
CA LYS A 396 -1.41 0.10 21.94
C LYS A 396 -2.11 0.43 20.64
N LEU A 397 -3.19 -0.30 20.34
CA LEU A 397 -3.90 -0.20 19.06
C LEU A 397 -5.01 0.88 19.05
N ARG A 398 -5.45 1.38 20.20
CA ARG A 398 -6.58 2.33 20.34
C ARG A 398 -6.37 3.34 21.47
N GLY A 399 -7.04 4.49 21.38
CA GLY A 399 -6.91 5.61 22.33
C GLY A 399 -5.66 6.44 22.06
N SER A 400 -5.19 7.20 23.04
CA SER A 400 -3.87 7.86 22.98
C SER A 400 -2.79 6.79 22.79
N GLN A 401 -2.15 6.82 21.62
CA GLN A 401 -1.08 5.89 21.23
C GLN A 401 0.31 6.41 21.61
N PHE A 402 0.40 7.70 21.92
CA PHE A 402 1.64 8.38 22.27
C PHE A 402 1.43 9.23 23.53
N ILE A 403 2.51 9.52 24.24
CA ILE A 403 2.54 10.45 25.37
C ILE A 403 3.62 11.52 25.16
N GLY A 404 3.34 12.74 25.64
CA GLY A 404 4.25 13.89 25.54
C GLY A 404 4.37 14.47 24.13
N ASP A 405 5.00 15.65 24.05
CA ASP A 405 5.21 16.36 22.78
C ASP A 405 6.18 15.62 21.85
N GLU A 406 7.11 14.86 22.43
CA GLU A 406 8.06 14.00 21.70
C GLU A 406 7.42 12.70 21.14
N LYS A 407 6.14 12.46 21.43
CA LYS A 407 5.36 11.30 20.96
C LYS A 407 6.01 9.95 21.30
N PHE A 408 6.28 9.72 22.59
CA PHE A 408 6.74 8.41 23.06
C PHE A 408 5.64 7.36 22.91
N PRO A 409 5.89 6.20 22.27
CA PRO A 409 4.84 5.22 22.01
C PRO A 409 4.39 4.52 23.30
N ILE A 410 3.09 4.29 23.38
CA ILE A 410 2.45 3.56 24.47
C ILE A 410 2.31 2.08 24.08
N ALA A 411 2.71 1.19 24.98
CA ALA A 411 2.63 -0.25 24.83
C ALA A 411 1.86 -0.90 25.99
N ALA A 412 1.18 -2.00 25.72
CA ALA A 412 0.67 -2.91 26.72
C ALA A 412 1.84 -3.72 27.28
N LEU A 413 2.03 -3.72 28.60
CA LEU A 413 2.96 -4.60 29.31
C LEU A 413 2.21 -5.85 29.77
N PHE A 414 2.77 -7.03 29.55
CA PHE A 414 2.21 -8.30 29.97
C PHE A 414 3.33 -9.26 30.43
N GLU A 415 2.98 -10.27 31.23
CA GLU A 415 3.95 -11.31 31.63
C GLU A 415 4.40 -12.11 30.40
N TRP A 416 5.69 -12.46 30.31
CA TRP A 416 6.18 -13.33 29.23
C TRP A 416 6.20 -14.81 29.70
N PRO A 417 5.16 -15.61 29.44
CA PRO A 417 5.20 -17.02 29.81
C PRO A 417 6.21 -17.78 28.95
N ASP A 418 7.00 -18.65 29.58
CA ASP A 418 8.07 -19.45 28.93
C ASP A 418 7.58 -20.21 27.69
N THR A 419 6.31 -20.64 27.69
CA THR A 419 5.67 -21.30 26.53
C THR A 419 5.64 -20.45 25.25
N LEU A 420 5.81 -19.12 25.32
CA LEU A 420 5.88 -18.25 24.14
C LEU A 420 7.24 -18.30 23.44
N ASP A 421 8.28 -18.84 24.09
CA ASP A 421 9.56 -19.09 23.43
C ASP A 421 9.43 -20.24 22.39
N GLU A 422 8.39 -21.07 22.48
CA GLU A 422 8.08 -22.08 21.47
C GLU A 422 7.35 -21.49 20.24
N PRO A 423 7.94 -21.56 19.03
CA PRO A 423 7.36 -20.95 17.82
C PRO A 423 5.94 -21.45 17.47
N ALA A 424 5.66 -22.73 17.76
CA ALA A 424 4.39 -23.37 17.47
C ALA A 424 3.24 -22.86 18.37
N VAL A 425 3.56 -22.55 19.62
CA VAL A 425 2.61 -21.97 20.60
C VAL A 425 2.43 -20.49 20.28
N LEU A 426 3.53 -19.76 20.11
CA LEU A 426 3.56 -18.34 19.81
C LEU A 426 2.61 -17.96 18.67
N ALA A 427 2.71 -18.65 17.52
CA ALA A 427 1.88 -18.36 16.34
C ALA A 427 0.37 -18.61 16.54
N LYS A 428 -0.01 -19.45 17.51
CA LYS A 428 -1.41 -19.80 17.82
C LYS A 428 -1.98 -19.01 19.00
N THR A 429 -1.14 -18.28 19.74
CA THR A 429 -1.56 -17.53 20.92
C THR A 429 -2.49 -16.38 20.54
N LYS A 430 -3.69 -16.37 21.12
CA LYS A 430 -4.63 -15.25 21.04
C LYS A 430 -4.17 -14.15 21.98
N ALA A 431 -4.24 -12.90 21.54
CA ALA A 431 -3.90 -11.73 22.35
C ALA A 431 -4.66 -11.67 23.71
N LYS A 432 -5.90 -12.19 23.76
CA LYS A 432 -6.70 -12.30 25.00
C LYS A 432 -6.14 -13.27 26.05
N LYS A 433 -5.20 -14.15 25.68
CA LYS A 433 -4.53 -15.09 26.61
C LYS A 433 -3.34 -14.46 27.32
N LEU A 434 -2.90 -13.27 26.87
CA LEU A 434 -1.80 -12.54 27.50
C LEU A 434 -2.35 -11.80 28.72
N LYS A 435 -1.74 -12.02 29.89
CA LYS A 435 -2.13 -11.36 31.14
C LYS A 435 -1.56 -9.94 31.14
N LEU A 436 -2.42 -8.97 30.84
CA LEU A 436 -2.08 -7.55 30.83
C LEU A 436 -1.76 -7.08 32.25
N LEU A 437 -0.58 -6.50 32.43
CA LEU A 437 -0.14 -5.85 33.66
C LEU A 437 -0.48 -4.34 33.66
N GLY A 438 -0.51 -3.73 32.47
CA GLY A 438 -1.03 -2.39 32.24
C GLY A 438 -0.38 -1.71 31.03
N TRP A 439 -0.33 -0.39 31.02
CA TRP A 439 0.16 0.44 29.92
C TRP A 439 1.43 1.20 30.29
N VAL A 440 2.41 1.18 29.39
CA VAL A 440 3.70 1.82 29.58
C VAL A 440 4.06 2.72 28.40
N ALA A 441 4.74 3.81 28.67
CA ALA A 441 5.41 4.63 27.67
C ALA A 441 6.87 4.16 27.53
N LEU A 442 7.35 4.08 26.29
CA LEU A 442 8.74 3.76 25.97
C LEU A 442 9.51 5.01 25.63
N ILE A 443 10.51 5.32 26.45
CA ILE A 443 11.36 6.50 26.31
C ILE A 443 12.78 6.03 25.98
N PRO A 444 13.49 6.64 25.02
CA PRO A 444 14.88 6.28 24.70
C PRO A 444 15.76 6.36 25.96
N SER A 445 16.61 5.35 26.20
CA SER A 445 17.67 5.40 27.20
C SER A 445 18.99 5.70 26.48
N PRO A 446 19.68 6.82 26.76
CA PRO A 446 21.00 7.08 26.18
C PRO A 446 21.98 5.94 26.51
N GLU A 447 22.80 5.51 25.54
CA GLU A 447 23.93 4.60 25.77
C GLU A 447 25.10 5.33 26.46
N SER A 448 24.85 5.92 27.64
CA SER A 448 25.85 6.24 28.65
C SER A 448 25.15 6.92 29.82
N ASP A 449 25.24 6.34 31.01
CA ASP A 449 25.00 7.06 32.25
C ASP A 449 26.01 8.22 32.33
N SER A 450 25.57 9.46 32.07
CA SER A 450 26.27 10.67 32.51
C SER A 450 25.48 11.98 32.43
N LEU A 451 24.19 11.98 32.10
CA LEU A 451 23.42 13.23 32.07
C LEU A 451 21.99 13.00 32.58
N LEU A 452 21.83 12.94 33.90
CA LEU A 452 20.66 13.44 34.66
C LEU A 452 21.02 13.47 36.17
N GLU A 453 22.14 14.12 36.51
CA GLU A 453 22.31 14.80 37.79
C GLU A 453 22.54 16.28 37.49
N SER A 454 21.44 17.03 37.36
CA SER A 454 21.34 18.46 37.65
C SER A 454 19.88 18.88 37.69
#